data_AF-A0ABD1U034-F1
#
_entry.id   AF-A0ABD1U034-F1
#
_cell.length_a   1.000
_cell.length_b   1.000
_cell.length_c   1.000
_cell.angle_alpha   90.00
_cell.angle_beta   90.00
_cell.angle_gamma   90.00
#
_symmetry.space_group_name_H-M   'P 1'
#
loop_
_entity.id
_entity.type
_entity.pdbx_description
1 polymer ?
#
loop_
_entity_poly.entity_id
_entity_poly.type
_entity_poly.pdbx_seq_one_letter_code
_entity_poly.pdbx_strand_id
1 'polypeptide(L)'
;MKIGHNFFFHHCCKKDSLYKILRRISHAMEVQHFQIQLYLAIRFGLIFLVMSSNAMPTTNEEHTCRGEKYITNTYFKKHDSLIDSQFEEFIKHIISLGLCQVLQDKPQFVPILLAVHRNLIGEGSHRQLSSSIRIKMQGESASKLPAQSCQVIMVERLPSGVFADPFQLQHLVQRGVFSDAAVLGDTNLELPSFRSNRSVVELHMDMGSNTSSGCKDELEVNLGLPLHARYAPLGHGFSKVEFGQPDLFMRCSFEGKAINGSCLFMPINDGVNYTASRVVWEVPCGIEEHAGIVSAVTFLSAIVSALLIVSTSIYHSGNMNLK
;
A
#
# COMPACT_ATOMS: atom_id res chain seq x y z
N MET A 1 -79.93 68.08 -22.41
CA MET A 1 -78.62 68.77 -22.32
C MET A 1 -77.55 67.70 -22.14
N LYS A 2 -76.50 67.67 -22.99
CA LYS A 2 -75.39 66.67 -23.05
C LYS A 2 -74.67 66.53 -21.67
N ILE A 3 -73.92 65.47 -21.29
CA ILE A 3 -72.73 64.79 -21.88
C ILE A 3 -72.46 63.45 -21.12
N GLY A 4 -72.16 62.32 -21.78
CA GLY A 4 -70.91 61.49 -21.65
C GLY A 4 -71.07 60.21 -20.80
N HIS A 5 -70.42 59.04 -20.97
CA HIS A 5 -69.27 58.60 -21.79
C HIS A 5 -69.25 57.03 -21.85
N ASN A 6 -68.68 56.48 -22.93
CA ASN A 6 -68.41 55.05 -23.20
C ASN A 6 -67.41 54.39 -22.21
N PHE A 7 -67.48 53.07 -22.00
CA PHE A 7 -66.46 52.06 -22.37
C PHE A 7 -66.72 50.69 -21.69
N PHE A 8 -67.14 49.71 -22.49
CA PHE A 8 -67.09 48.26 -22.21
C PHE A 8 -66.25 47.66 -23.34
N PHE A 9 -65.26 46.81 -23.03
CA PHE A 9 -64.45 45.91 -23.88
C PHE A 9 -62.94 46.03 -23.62
N HIS A 10 -62.37 45.04 -22.92
CA HIS A 10 -61.10 44.36 -23.18
C HIS A 10 -60.55 43.75 -21.89
N HIS A 11 -60.81 42.46 -21.61
CA HIS A 11 -59.88 41.70 -20.76
C HIS A 11 -59.93 40.16 -20.82
N CYS A 12 -60.57 39.54 -21.82
CA CYS A 12 -60.65 38.07 -21.89
C CYS A 12 -59.57 37.37 -22.74
N CYS A 13 -58.73 38.09 -23.50
CA CYS A 13 -57.85 37.46 -24.51
C CYS A 13 -56.39 37.19 -24.07
N LYS A 14 -56.01 37.42 -22.79
CA LYS A 14 -54.60 37.34 -22.35
C LYS A 14 -54.21 36.06 -21.60
N LYS A 15 -55.17 35.29 -21.07
CA LYS A 15 -54.89 34.08 -20.27
C LYS A 15 -54.53 32.84 -21.10
N ASP A 16 -55.14 32.64 -22.27
CA ASP A 16 -54.87 31.46 -23.11
C ASP A 16 -53.51 31.50 -23.82
N SER A 17 -52.96 32.70 -24.03
CA SER A 17 -51.63 32.88 -24.62
C SER A 17 -50.52 32.54 -23.62
N LEU A 18 -50.68 32.93 -22.35
CA LEU A 18 -49.68 32.69 -21.31
C LEU A 18 -49.56 31.20 -20.95
N TYR A 19 -50.68 30.48 -20.90
CA TYR A 19 -50.71 29.04 -20.64
C TYR A 19 -50.04 28.22 -21.76
N LYS A 20 -50.25 28.60 -23.03
CA LYS A 20 -49.55 27.99 -24.18
C LYS A 20 -48.06 28.27 -24.18
N ILE A 21 -47.64 29.46 -23.75
CA ILE A 21 -46.22 29.83 -23.65
C ILE A 21 -45.55 29.06 -22.49
N LEU A 22 -46.15 29.01 -21.31
CA LEU A 22 -45.64 28.26 -20.16
C LEU A 22 -45.55 26.75 -20.43
N ARG A 23 -46.53 26.18 -21.15
CA ARG A 23 -46.49 24.77 -21.56
C ARG A 23 -45.38 24.49 -22.58
N ARG A 24 -45.10 25.43 -23.50
CA ARG A 24 -43.96 25.32 -24.43
C ARG A 24 -42.61 25.48 -23.72
N ILE A 25 -42.51 26.36 -22.72
CA ILE A 25 -41.29 26.53 -21.91
C ILE A 25 -41.06 25.28 -21.05
N SER A 26 -42.10 24.73 -20.41
CA SER A 26 -42.00 23.48 -19.64
C SER A 26 -41.55 22.30 -20.51
N HIS A 27 -42.13 22.15 -21.71
CA HIS A 27 -41.74 21.09 -22.64
C HIS A 27 -40.32 21.28 -23.20
N ALA A 28 -39.90 22.54 -23.44
CA ALA A 28 -38.55 22.85 -23.89
C ALA A 28 -37.51 22.61 -22.79
N MET A 29 -37.83 22.93 -21.53
CA MET A 29 -36.97 22.66 -20.37
C MET A 29 -36.85 21.16 -20.09
N GLU A 30 -37.92 20.39 -20.25
CA GLU A 30 -37.91 18.94 -20.08
C GLU A 30 -37.11 18.23 -21.19
N VAL A 31 -37.21 18.73 -22.43
CA VAL A 31 -36.38 18.25 -23.55
C VAL A 31 -34.91 18.64 -23.36
N GLN A 32 -34.60 19.85 -22.88
CA GLN A 32 -33.22 20.24 -22.56
C GLN A 32 -32.65 19.41 -21.41
N HIS A 33 -33.43 19.12 -20.38
CA HIS A 33 -33.00 18.26 -19.28
C HIS A 33 -32.72 16.83 -19.76
N PHE A 34 -33.57 16.27 -20.62
CA PHE A 34 -33.33 14.96 -21.23
C PHE A 34 -32.08 14.93 -22.12
N GLN A 35 -31.84 15.99 -22.91
CA GLN A 35 -30.63 16.11 -23.74
C GLN A 35 -29.35 16.21 -22.88
N ILE A 36 -29.39 16.93 -21.75
CA ILE A 36 -28.26 17.03 -20.82
C ILE A 36 -27.98 15.67 -20.15
N GLN A 37 -29.01 14.95 -19.71
CA GLN A 37 -28.87 13.63 -19.12
C GLN A 37 -28.32 12.60 -20.12
N LEU A 38 -28.78 12.65 -21.37
CA LEU A 38 -28.27 11.80 -22.45
C LEU A 38 -26.80 12.13 -22.78
N TYR A 39 -26.43 13.41 -22.82
CA TYR A 39 -25.06 13.85 -23.07
C TYR A 39 -24.10 13.44 -21.93
N LEU A 40 -24.55 13.54 -20.67
CA LEU A 40 -23.80 13.05 -19.51
C LEU A 40 -23.63 11.53 -19.56
N ALA A 41 -24.69 10.77 -19.87
CA ALA A 41 -24.62 9.32 -19.99
C ALA A 41 -23.66 8.86 -21.10
N ILE A 42 -23.68 9.51 -22.25
CA ILE A 42 -22.75 9.23 -23.37
C ILE A 42 -21.30 9.58 -22.98
N ARG A 43 -21.08 10.73 -22.31
CA ARG A 43 -19.75 11.10 -21.81
C ARG A 43 -19.22 10.12 -20.78
N PHE A 44 -20.02 9.71 -19.81
CA PHE A 44 -19.62 8.70 -18.82
C PHE A 44 -19.36 7.34 -19.48
N GLY A 45 -20.18 6.93 -20.45
CA GLY A 45 -19.97 5.70 -21.22
C GLY A 45 -18.68 5.72 -22.03
N LEU A 46 -18.34 6.84 -22.68
CA LEU A 46 -17.08 7.01 -23.42
C LEU A 46 -15.86 7.02 -22.50
N ILE A 47 -15.95 7.66 -21.33
CA ILE A 47 -14.88 7.61 -20.32
C ILE A 47 -14.68 6.17 -19.84
N PHE A 48 -15.76 5.42 -19.59
CA PHE A 48 -15.69 4.02 -19.18
C PHE A 48 -15.06 3.13 -20.26
N LEU A 49 -15.38 3.37 -21.54
CA LEU A 49 -14.78 2.68 -22.69
C LEU A 49 -13.28 2.97 -22.86
N VAL A 50 -12.87 4.21 -22.65
CA VAL A 50 -11.44 4.61 -22.68
C VAL A 50 -10.68 4.01 -21.50
N MET A 51 -11.30 3.90 -20.32
CA MET A 51 -10.72 3.24 -19.15
C MET A 51 -10.61 1.72 -19.35
N SER A 52 -11.56 1.07 -20.04
CA SER A 52 -11.47 -0.36 -20.37
C SER A 52 -10.47 -0.68 -21.49
N SER A 53 -10.15 0.29 -22.35
CA SER A 53 -9.22 0.10 -23.48
C SER A 53 -7.75 0.31 -23.09
N ASN A 54 -7.48 0.91 -21.92
CA ASN A 54 -6.13 1.07 -21.37
C ASN A 54 -5.74 -0.06 -20.39
N ALA A 55 -6.55 -1.12 -20.27
CA ALA A 55 -6.18 -2.32 -19.54
C ALA A 55 -5.41 -3.30 -20.44
N MET A 56 -4.20 -2.91 -20.83
CA MET A 56 -3.17 -3.82 -21.32
C MET A 56 -1.81 -3.27 -20.90
N PRO A 57 -1.30 -3.63 -19.71
CA PRO A 57 0.12 -3.84 -19.58
C PRO A 57 0.42 -5.11 -20.38
N THR A 58 1.13 -4.95 -21.49
CA THR A 58 1.92 -6.03 -22.08
C THR A 58 2.83 -6.57 -20.98
N THR A 59 2.44 -7.67 -20.34
CA THR A 59 3.41 -8.52 -19.65
C THR A 59 4.21 -9.18 -20.76
N ASN A 60 5.41 -8.65 -21.01
CA ASN A 60 6.47 -9.52 -21.49
C ASN A 60 6.56 -10.64 -20.46
N GLU A 61 6.05 -11.83 -20.82
CA GLU A 61 6.37 -13.06 -20.11
C GLU A 61 7.86 -13.33 -20.36
N GLU A 62 8.71 -12.60 -19.63
CA GLU A 62 10.04 -13.10 -19.35
C GLU A 62 9.85 -14.39 -18.54
N HIS A 63 10.37 -15.47 -19.10
CA HIS A 63 10.34 -16.81 -18.52
C HIS A 63 10.88 -16.79 -17.08
N THR A 64 9.98 -16.67 -16.11
CA THR A 64 10.31 -16.72 -14.69
C THR A 64 10.31 -18.17 -14.23
N CYS A 65 11.37 -18.55 -13.51
CA CYS A 65 11.50 -19.85 -12.90
C CYS A 65 10.22 -20.26 -12.15
N ARG A 66 9.73 -21.47 -12.42
CA ARG A 66 8.46 -22.00 -11.94
C ARG A 66 8.48 -22.33 -10.44
N GLY A 67 8.55 -21.31 -9.60
CA GLY A 67 8.29 -21.34 -8.15
C GLY A 67 7.18 -20.34 -7.80
N GLU A 68 6.64 -20.39 -6.58
CA GLU A 68 5.74 -19.32 -6.13
C GLU A 68 6.48 -17.98 -6.15
N LYS A 69 5.81 -16.93 -6.64
CA LYS A 69 6.34 -15.57 -6.76
C LYS A 69 7.03 -15.13 -5.46
N TYR A 70 6.30 -15.33 -4.35
CA TYR A 70 6.74 -15.06 -2.99
C TYR A 70 6.99 -16.36 -2.22
N ILE A 71 8.13 -16.43 -1.54
CA ILE A 71 8.56 -17.59 -0.75
C ILE A 71 7.57 -17.82 0.40
N THR A 72 7.23 -16.75 1.11
CA THR A 72 6.41 -16.75 2.32
C THR A 72 4.95 -17.12 2.06
N ASN A 73 4.46 -17.03 0.83
CA ASN A 73 3.09 -17.40 0.47
C ASN A 73 2.78 -18.87 0.74
N THR A 74 3.78 -19.75 0.58
CA THR A 74 3.62 -21.17 0.88
C THR A 74 3.34 -21.45 2.36
N TYR A 75 3.87 -20.63 3.28
CA TYR A 75 3.56 -20.70 4.71
C TYR A 75 2.11 -20.27 4.96
N PHE A 76 1.71 -19.09 4.46
CA PHE A 76 0.37 -18.54 4.71
C PHE A 76 -0.77 -19.28 3.98
N LYS A 77 -0.45 -20.16 3.02
CA LYS A 77 -1.42 -21.13 2.48
C LYS A 77 -1.77 -22.25 3.45
N LYS A 78 -0.90 -22.55 4.42
CA LYS A 78 -1.06 -23.63 5.40
C LYS A 78 -1.38 -23.13 6.80
N HIS A 79 -1.00 -21.88 7.09
CA HIS A 79 -1.13 -21.27 8.40
C HIS A 79 -1.89 -19.95 8.31
N ASP A 80 -2.94 -19.80 9.10
CA ASP A 80 -3.78 -18.59 9.12
C ASP A 80 -3.12 -17.41 9.87
N SER A 81 -2.00 -17.65 10.57
CA SER A 81 -1.30 -16.63 11.35
C SER A 81 0.21 -16.90 11.43
N LEU A 82 0.97 -15.83 11.69
CA LEU A 82 2.41 -15.89 11.89
C LEU A 82 2.73 -16.37 13.31
N ILE A 83 3.34 -17.57 13.40
CA ILE A 83 3.83 -18.15 14.66
C ILE A 83 5.34 -18.27 14.53
N ASP A 84 6.11 -17.53 15.33
CA ASP A 84 7.56 -17.37 15.13
C ASP A 84 8.29 -18.71 15.07
N SER A 85 8.01 -19.65 15.97
CA SER A 85 8.69 -20.96 15.98
C SER A 85 8.43 -21.80 14.72
N GLN A 86 7.19 -21.77 14.21
CA GLN A 86 6.80 -22.51 13.00
C GLN A 86 7.38 -21.84 11.75
N PHE A 87 7.39 -20.51 11.73
CA PHE A 87 7.95 -19.74 10.63
C PHE A 87 9.47 -19.92 10.54
N GLU A 88 10.17 -19.92 11.68
CA GLU A 88 11.62 -20.21 11.75
C GLU A 88 11.96 -21.62 11.24
N GLU A 89 11.15 -22.62 11.61
CA GLU A 89 11.29 -23.98 11.07
C GLU A 89 11.04 -24.02 9.55
N PHE A 90 10.02 -23.31 9.09
CA PHE A 90 9.71 -23.17 7.67
C PHE A 90 10.86 -22.53 6.89
N ILE A 91 11.46 -21.44 7.39
CA ILE A 91 12.62 -20.79 6.76
C ILE A 91 13.81 -21.75 6.69
N LYS A 92 14.12 -22.47 7.77
CA LYS A 92 15.18 -23.51 7.77
C LYS A 92 14.92 -24.60 6.74
N HIS A 93 13.67 -25.03 6.58
CA HIS A 93 13.29 -26.02 5.59
C HIS A 93 13.47 -25.50 4.15
N ILE A 94 13.08 -24.27 3.88
CA ILE A 94 13.29 -23.63 2.56
C ILE A 94 14.78 -23.50 2.24
N ILE A 95 15.58 -23.09 3.21
CA ILE A 95 17.04 -23.06 3.09
C ILE A 95 17.56 -24.44 2.69
N SER A 96 17.13 -25.48 3.39
CA SER A 96 17.55 -26.86 3.14
C SER A 96 17.16 -27.36 1.74
N LEU A 97 15.95 -27.02 1.27
CA LEU A 97 15.49 -27.39 -0.07
C LEU A 97 16.21 -26.64 -1.19
N GLY A 98 16.48 -25.34 -1.01
CA GLY A 98 17.27 -24.53 -1.95
C GLY A 98 18.69 -25.05 -2.13
N LEU A 99 19.28 -25.57 -1.04
CA LEU A 99 20.61 -26.20 -1.04
C LEU A 99 20.66 -27.57 -1.74
N CYS A 100 19.56 -28.34 -1.77
CA CYS A 100 19.54 -29.67 -2.40
C CYS A 100 19.56 -29.63 -3.94
N GLN A 101 19.05 -28.58 -4.58
CA GLN A 101 19.22 -28.40 -6.05
C GLN A 101 20.64 -27.95 -6.43
N VAL A 102 21.36 -27.31 -5.51
CA VAL A 102 22.75 -26.83 -5.70
C VAL A 102 23.78 -27.96 -5.59
N LEU A 103 23.45 -29.10 -4.99
CA LEU A 103 24.42 -30.18 -4.75
C LEU A 103 24.76 -31.03 -6.00
N GLN A 104 24.13 -30.79 -7.15
CA GLN A 104 24.52 -31.47 -8.40
C GLN A 104 25.63 -30.75 -9.17
N ASP A 105 25.84 -29.44 -8.96
CA ASP A 105 26.95 -28.66 -9.52
C ASP A 105 27.46 -27.67 -8.47
N LYS A 106 28.75 -27.70 -8.12
CA LYS A 106 29.35 -26.79 -7.13
C LYS A 106 28.91 -25.34 -7.39
N PRO A 107 28.31 -24.63 -6.41
CA PRO A 107 27.91 -23.25 -6.60
C PRO A 107 29.16 -22.43 -6.93
N GLN A 108 29.14 -21.79 -8.10
CA GLN A 108 30.29 -21.04 -8.61
C GLN A 108 30.60 -19.78 -7.78
N PHE A 109 29.64 -19.34 -6.95
CA PHE A 109 29.79 -18.26 -6.00
C PHE A 109 28.88 -18.47 -4.78
N VAL A 110 29.26 -17.91 -3.64
CA VAL A 110 28.52 -17.93 -2.38
C VAL A 110 28.33 -16.49 -1.89
N PRO A 111 27.08 -16.03 -1.67
CA PRO A 111 26.84 -14.72 -1.09
C PRO A 111 27.12 -14.73 0.42
N ILE A 112 27.99 -13.83 0.86
CA ILE A 112 28.39 -13.65 2.25
C ILE A 112 27.83 -12.32 2.75
N LEU A 113 27.10 -12.33 3.84
CA LEU A 113 26.67 -11.10 4.47
C LEU A 113 27.83 -10.46 5.23
N LEU A 114 28.08 -9.18 4.95
CA LEU A 114 29.11 -8.40 5.62
C LEU A 114 28.55 -7.54 6.76
N ALA A 115 27.40 -6.90 6.53
CA ALA A 115 26.77 -6.04 7.53
C ALA A 115 25.30 -5.77 7.22
N VAL A 116 24.52 -5.55 8.27
CA VAL A 116 23.14 -5.05 8.20
C VAL A 116 22.98 -3.90 9.19
N HIS A 117 22.76 -2.70 8.69
CA HIS A 117 22.45 -1.53 9.51
C HIS A 117 20.98 -1.14 9.33
N ARG A 118 20.30 -0.82 10.43
CA ARG A 118 18.86 -0.58 10.43
C ARG A 118 18.49 0.54 11.38
N ASN A 119 17.56 1.39 10.96
CA ASN A 119 17.04 2.50 11.75
C ASN A 119 15.61 2.86 11.33
N LEU A 120 14.86 3.48 12.25
CA LEU A 120 13.56 4.08 11.95
C LEU A 120 13.73 5.57 11.64
N ILE A 121 13.15 6.00 10.53
CA ILE A 121 13.16 7.37 10.05
C ILE A 121 11.74 7.94 10.14
N GLY A 122 11.65 9.20 10.56
CA GLY A 122 10.39 9.92 10.73
C GLY A 122 9.84 9.89 12.16
N GLU A 123 8.68 10.51 12.33
CA GLU A 123 8.02 10.69 13.63
C GLU A 123 6.55 10.25 13.57
N GLY A 124 5.94 10.06 14.73
CA GLY A 124 4.53 9.65 14.82
C GLY A 124 4.30 8.16 14.53
N SER A 125 3.09 7.84 14.05
CA SER A 125 2.59 6.49 13.78
C SER A 125 2.91 5.96 12.37
N HIS A 126 3.38 6.80 11.45
CA HIS A 126 3.87 6.39 10.14
C HIS A 126 5.38 6.67 10.08
N ARG A 127 6.18 5.61 9.97
CA ARG A 127 7.65 5.70 9.92
C ARG A 127 8.20 4.83 8.80
N GLN A 128 9.46 5.05 8.46
CA GLN A 128 10.15 4.24 7.47
C GLN A 128 11.26 3.45 8.16
N LEU A 129 11.22 2.13 8.06
CA LEU A 129 12.33 1.26 8.45
C LEU A 129 13.36 1.24 7.33
N SER A 130 14.44 1.97 7.53
CA SER A 130 15.57 1.98 6.60
C SER A 130 16.52 0.86 6.96
N SER A 131 16.92 0.07 5.95
CA SER A 131 17.90 -1.01 6.09
C SER A 131 18.97 -0.86 5.00
N SER A 132 20.23 -0.94 5.42
CA SER A 132 21.42 -0.96 4.57
C SER A 132 22.11 -2.30 4.75
N ILE A 133 22.21 -3.06 3.66
CA ILE A 133 22.65 -4.46 3.65
C ILE A 133 23.88 -4.52 2.75
N ARG A 134 25.01 -4.96 3.31
CA ARG A 134 26.27 -5.15 2.56
C ARG A 134 26.55 -6.63 2.38
N ILE A 135 26.69 -7.05 1.13
CA ILE A 135 26.87 -8.46 0.73
C ILE A 135 28.14 -8.55 -0.11
N LYS A 136 28.93 -9.60 0.07
CA LYS A 136 30.08 -9.92 -0.76
C LYS A 136 29.83 -11.21 -1.52
N MET A 137 30.16 -11.22 -2.81
CA MET A 137 30.13 -12.46 -3.60
C MET A 137 31.51 -13.12 -3.55
N GLN A 138 31.60 -14.34 -3.01
CA GLN A 138 32.85 -15.10 -2.98
C GLN A 138 32.83 -16.22 -4.04
N GLY A 139 33.83 -16.27 -4.93
CA GLY A 139 34.00 -17.36 -5.92
C GLY A 139 34.92 -17.00 -7.10
N GLU A 140 35.51 -18.01 -7.76
CA GLU A 140 36.44 -17.83 -8.91
C GLU A 140 35.81 -17.15 -10.13
N SER A 141 34.47 -17.09 -10.21
CA SER A 141 33.70 -16.46 -11.28
C SER A 141 32.81 -15.32 -10.79
N ALA A 142 33.11 -14.70 -9.63
CA ALA A 142 32.41 -13.51 -9.14
C ALA A 142 32.40 -12.36 -10.18
N SER A 143 33.42 -12.32 -11.05
CA SER A 143 33.57 -11.37 -12.17
C SER A 143 32.70 -11.69 -13.41
N LYS A 144 31.98 -12.83 -13.44
CA LYS A 144 31.18 -13.30 -14.59
C LYS A 144 29.69 -13.41 -14.31
N LEU A 145 29.24 -13.10 -13.10
CA LEU A 145 27.81 -12.98 -12.82
C LEU A 145 27.22 -11.90 -13.73
N PRO A 146 26.29 -12.22 -14.64
CA PRO A 146 25.51 -11.19 -15.27
C PRO A 146 24.75 -10.52 -14.13
N ALA A 147 25.13 -9.29 -13.77
CA ALA A 147 24.41 -8.50 -12.77
C ALA A 147 22.89 -8.39 -13.08
N GLN A 148 22.50 -8.73 -14.31
CA GLN A 148 21.13 -8.73 -14.81
C GLN A 148 20.26 -9.92 -14.35
N SER A 149 20.76 -10.92 -13.61
CA SER A 149 19.96 -12.14 -13.32
C SER A 149 19.81 -12.54 -11.84
N CYS A 150 20.29 -11.73 -10.90
CA CYS A 150 20.12 -12.00 -9.46
C CYS A 150 19.21 -10.96 -8.78
N GLN A 151 18.42 -11.43 -7.82
CA GLN A 151 17.54 -10.65 -6.97
C GLN A 151 17.88 -10.91 -5.50
N VAL A 152 17.89 -9.83 -4.71
CA VAL A 152 17.92 -9.92 -3.25
C VAL A 152 16.48 -9.92 -2.75
N ILE A 153 16.17 -10.90 -1.91
CA ILE A 153 14.86 -11.04 -1.27
C ILE A 153 15.05 -10.80 0.21
N MET A 154 14.33 -9.82 0.76
CA MET A 154 14.27 -9.57 2.19
C MET A 154 12.89 -9.93 2.71
N VAL A 155 12.86 -10.77 3.74
CA VAL A 155 11.65 -11.16 4.47
C VAL A 155 11.69 -10.50 5.85
N GLU A 156 10.80 -9.54 6.07
CA GLU A 156 10.67 -8.79 7.31
C GLU A 156 9.43 -9.28 8.09
N ARG A 157 9.66 -9.87 9.27
CA ARG A 157 8.59 -10.28 10.18
C ARG A 157 8.15 -9.09 11.03
N LEU A 158 6.97 -8.53 10.74
CA LEU A 158 6.50 -7.37 11.47
C LEU A 158 6.09 -7.75 12.90
N PRO A 159 6.49 -6.97 13.91
CA PRO A 159 6.07 -7.18 15.28
C PRO A 159 4.58 -6.83 15.46
N SER A 160 3.97 -7.33 16.54
CA SER A 160 2.58 -7.02 16.87
C SER A 160 2.34 -5.52 16.96
N GLY A 161 1.22 -5.06 16.40
CA GLY A 161 0.85 -3.64 16.40
C GLY A 161 1.56 -2.80 15.33
N VAL A 162 2.33 -3.40 14.42
CA VAL A 162 2.90 -2.73 13.25
C VAL A 162 2.41 -3.41 11.98
N PHE A 163 2.17 -2.64 10.93
CA PHE A 163 1.79 -3.14 9.61
C PHE A 163 2.46 -2.35 8.49
N ALA A 164 2.58 -2.95 7.32
CA ALA A 164 2.89 -2.27 6.08
C ALA A 164 1.62 -2.19 5.23
N ASP A 165 1.39 -1.05 4.58
CA ASP A 165 0.25 -0.86 3.68
C ASP A 165 0.55 -1.51 2.32
N PRO A 166 -0.21 -2.53 1.88
CA PRO A 166 -0.02 -3.16 0.58
C PRO A 166 -0.14 -2.19 -0.60
N PHE A 167 -1.01 -1.18 -0.51
CA PHE A 167 -1.19 -0.20 -1.59
C PHE A 167 0.02 0.73 -1.71
N GLN A 168 0.58 1.13 -0.56
CA GLN A 168 1.82 1.91 -0.53
C GLN A 168 2.99 1.13 -1.11
N LEU A 169 3.12 -0.17 -0.78
CA LEU A 169 4.16 -1.03 -1.36
C LEU A 169 3.96 -1.26 -2.85
N GLN A 170 2.72 -1.49 -3.31
CA GLN A 170 2.42 -1.63 -4.73
C GLN A 170 2.86 -0.39 -5.52
N HIS A 171 2.66 0.80 -4.97
CA HIS A 171 3.09 2.03 -5.59
C HIS A 171 4.63 2.18 -5.62
N LEU A 172 5.35 1.65 -4.62
CA LEU A 172 6.82 1.58 -4.65
C LEU A 172 7.32 0.62 -5.74
N VAL A 173 6.63 -0.51 -5.95
CA VAL A 173 6.91 -1.43 -7.07
C VAL A 173 6.66 -0.76 -8.42
N GLN A 174 5.52 -0.07 -8.59
CA GLN A 174 5.20 0.66 -9.82
C GLN A 174 6.22 1.76 -10.16
N ARG A 175 6.85 2.34 -9.15
CA ARG A 175 7.91 3.35 -9.31
C ARG A 175 9.30 2.74 -9.53
N GLY A 176 9.42 1.41 -9.54
CA GLY A 176 10.69 0.71 -9.71
C GLY A 176 11.62 0.79 -8.49
N VAL A 177 11.11 1.12 -7.30
CA VAL A 177 11.90 1.08 -6.06
C VAL A 177 12.18 -0.36 -5.65
N PHE A 178 11.19 -1.23 -5.82
CA PHE A 178 11.30 -2.68 -5.63
C PHE A 178 10.91 -3.36 -6.95
N SER A 179 11.55 -4.48 -7.27
CA SER A 179 11.11 -5.28 -8.42
C SER A 179 9.83 -6.03 -8.10
N ASP A 180 9.63 -6.39 -6.83
CA ASP A 180 8.37 -6.93 -6.34
C ASP A 180 8.20 -6.74 -4.82
N ALA A 181 6.96 -6.76 -4.34
CA ALA A 181 6.67 -6.66 -2.91
C ALA A 181 5.32 -7.29 -2.55
N ALA A 182 5.27 -7.96 -1.40
CA ALA A 182 4.03 -8.48 -0.83
C ALA A 182 3.98 -8.31 0.69
N VAL A 183 2.76 -8.13 1.20
CA VAL A 183 2.42 -8.26 2.63
C VAL A 183 1.56 -9.50 2.79
N LEU A 184 1.95 -10.40 3.68
CA LEU A 184 1.25 -11.65 3.95
C LEU A 184 0.88 -11.75 5.43
N GLY A 185 -0.21 -12.47 5.74
CA GLY A 185 -0.82 -12.49 7.06
C GLY A 185 -1.90 -11.42 7.20
N ASP A 186 -1.92 -10.69 8.33
CA ASP A 186 -2.93 -9.65 8.56
C ASP A 186 -2.66 -8.38 7.74
N THR A 187 -3.53 -8.14 6.77
CA THR A 187 -3.51 -6.96 5.89
C THR A 187 -4.67 -6.00 6.17
N ASN A 188 -5.48 -6.25 7.20
CA ASN A 188 -6.61 -5.37 7.53
C ASN A 188 -6.10 -4.11 8.21
N LEU A 189 -6.10 -2.98 7.50
CA LEU A 189 -5.56 -1.71 7.98
C LEU A 189 -6.38 -1.09 9.13
N GLU A 190 -7.62 -1.53 9.32
CA GLU A 190 -8.58 -0.95 10.27
C GLU A 190 -8.59 -1.62 11.65
N LEU A 191 -7.99 -2.82 11.78
CA LEU A 191 -7.99 -3.52 13.06
C LEU A 191 -7.08 -2.83 14.10
N PRO A 192 -7.52 -2.70 15.36
CA PRO A 192 -6.63 -2.26 16.42
C PRO A 192 -5.61 -3.36 16.79
N SER A 193 -4.50 -2.97 17.42
CA SER A 193 -3.38 -3.90 17.73
C SER A 193 -3.81 -5.15 18.51
N PHE A 194 -4.76 -5.04 19.43
CA PHE A 194 -5.24 -6.14 20.27
C PHE A 194 -6.15 -7.14 19.54
N ARG A 195 -6.58 -6.84 18.31
CA ARG A 195 -7.38 -7.74 17.45
C ARG A 195 -6.68 -8.10 16.15
N SER A 196 -5.55 -7.49 15.85
CA SER A 196 -4.78 -7.79 14.65
C SER A 196 -3.83 -8.96 14.88
N ASN A 197 -3.72 -9.83 13.89
CA ASN A 197 -2.61 -10.77 13.79
C ASN A 197 -1.36 -10.04 13.23
N ARG A 198 -0.22 -10.73 13.25
CA ARG A 198 1.02 -10.23 12.67
C ARG A 198 1.08 -10.51 11.17
N SER A 199 1.91 -9.74 10.48
CA SER A 199 2.17 -9.90 9.05
C SER A 199 3.67 -9.98 8.76
N VAL A 200 3.98 -10.48 7.56
CA VAL A 200 5.32 -10.57 7.01
C VAL A 200 5.35 -9.76 5.72
N VAL A 201 6.41 -8.99 5.53
CA VAL A 201 6.66 -8.26 4.29
C VAL A 201 7.79 -8.94 3.55
N GLU A 202 7.55 -9.33 2.31
CA GLU A 202 8.57 -9.86 1.42
C GLU A 202 8.87 -8.85 0.32
N LEU A 203 10.12 -8.38 0.24
CA LEU A 203 10.59 -7.39 -0.71
C LEU A 203 11.62 -8.02 -1.64
N HIS A 204 11.47 -7.79 -2.95
CA HIS A 204 12.37 -8.26 -3.99
C HIS A 204 13.04 -7.05 -4.65
N MET A 205 14.35 -7.15 -4.83
CA MET A 205 15.18 -6.08 -5.38
C MET A 205 16.13 -6.67 -6.41
N ASP A 206 16.12 -6.10 -7.61
CA ASP A 206 17.02 -6.53 -8.67
C ASP A 206 18.44 -6.03 -8.41
N MET A 207 19.41 -6.88 -8.71
CA MET A 207 20.84 -6.57 -8.65
C MET A 207 21.31 -5.73 -9.86
N GLY A 208 20.51 -4.78 -10.33
CA GLY A 208 20.76 -4.06 -11.58
C GLY A 208 21.96 -3.10 -11.51
N SER A 209 23.00 -3.38 -12.31
CA SER A 209 24.16 -2.59 -12.82
C SER A 209 24.69 -1.32 -12.11
N ASN A 210 24.37 -1.05 -10.85
CA ASN A 210 24.89 0.11 -10.11
C ASN A 210 26.33 -0.12 -9.58
N THR A 211 27.13 -0.89 -10.31
CA THR A 211 28.58 -0.94 -10.13
C THR A 211 29.23 0.23 -10.88
N SER A 212 28.87 1.46 -10.51
CA SER A 212 29.59 2.66 -10.97
C SER A 212 30.83 2.89 -10.11
N SER A 213 31.73 1.92 -10.07
CA SER A 213 33.14 2.11 -9.70
C SER A 213 33.83 0.77 -9.87
N GLY A 214 34.91 0.73 -10.66
CA GLY A 214 35.70 -0.47 -10.84
C GLY A 214 36.12 -1.10 -9.51
N CYS A 215 36.07 -2.42 -9.46
CA CYS A 215 36.80 -3.26 -8.49
C CYS A 215 36.28 -3.25 -7.03
N LYS A 216 35.02 -3.65 -6.78
CA LYS A 216 34.65 -4.22 -5.47
C LYS A 216 33.65 -5.37 -5.63
N ASP A 217 33.99 -6.56 -5.14
CA ASP A 217 33.11 -7.74 -5.03
C ASP A 217 32.00 -7.56 -3.96
N GLU A 218 31.73 -6.31 -3.57
CA GLU A 218 30.82 -5.92 -2.50
C GLU A 218 29.65 -5.14 -3.08
N LEU A 219 28.46 -5.58 -2.71
CA LEU A 219 27.19 -4.98 -3.01
C LEU A 219 26.64 -4.30 -1.77
N GLU A 220 26.11 -3.09 -1.95
CA GLU A 220 25.32 -2.41 -0.93
C GLU A 220 23.87 -2.23 -1.43
N VAL A 221 22.91 -2.72 -0.65
CA VAL A 221 21.48 -2.57 -0.92
C VAL A 221 20.87 -1.70 0.16
N ASN A 222 20.28 -0.59 -0.24
CA ASN A 222 19.59 0.34 0.64
C ASN A 222 18.09 0.29 0.35
N LEU A 223 17.29 0.03 1.39
CA LEU A 223 15.84 -0.06 1.28
C LEU A 223 15.18 0.73 2.40
N GLY A 224 13.95 1.18 2.12
CA GLY A 224 13.12 1.87 3.10
C GLY A 224 11.70 1.35 3.06
N LEU A 225 11.35 0.53 4.06
CA LEU A 225 10.02 -0.07 4.21
C LEU A 225 9.10 0.91 4.97
N PRO A 226 8.04 1.44 4.35
CA PRO A 226 7.08 2.25 5.09
C PRO A 226 6.23 1.37 6.01
N LEU A 227 6.10 1.82 7.26
CA LEU A 227 5.44 1.11 8.35
C LEU A 227 4.49 2.03 9.10
N HIS A 228 3.41 1.43 9.55
CA HIS A 228 2.36 2.09 10.30
C HIS A 228 2.16 1.38 11.63
N ALA A 229 2.08 2.14 12.71
CA ALA A 229 1.73 1.64 14.02
C ALA A 229 0.20 1.62 14.18
N ARG A 230 -0.34 0.48 14.60
CA ARG A 230 -1.72 0.35 15.04
C ARG A 230 -1.88 1.01 16.40
N TYR A 231 -3.11 1.42 16.72
CA TYR A 231 -3.46 1.89 18.04
C TYR A 231 -3.13 0.83 19.09
N ALA A 232 -2.16 1.15 19.95
CA ALA A 232 -1.87 0.37 21.15
C ALA A 232 -3.01 0.53 22.17
N PRO A 233 -3.21 -0.44 23.08
CA PRO A 233 -4.04 -0.21 24.25
C PRO A 233 -3.56 1.03 25.02
N LEU A 234 -4.50 1.76 25.64
CA LEU A 234 -4.18 2.91 26.47
C LEU A 234 -3.22 2.50 27.61
N GLY A 235 -2.23 3.34 27.92
CA GLY A 235 -1.21 3.01 28.91
C GLY A 235 -0.36 4.20 29.40
N HIS A 236 0.88 3.92 29.83
CA HIS A 236 1.82 4.86 30.44
C HIS A 236 2.59 5.72 29.41
N GLY A 237 1.92 6.29 28.42
CA GLY A 237 2.51 7.22 27.44
C GLY A 237 3.03 6.55 26.16
N PHE A 238 3.90 5.54 26.26
CA PHE A 238 4.47 4.85 25.09
C PHE A 238 4.39 3.32 25.20
N SER A 239 4.11 2.68 24.05
CA SER A 239 4.25 1.24 23.83
C SER A 239 5.53 0.96 23.05
N LYS A 240 6.35 0.03 23.52
CA LYS A 240 7.60 -0.34 22.85
C LYS A 240 7.36 -1.50 21.90
N VAL A 241 7.74 -1.31 20.65
CA VAL A 241 7.70 -2.32 19.61
C VAL A 241 9.12 -2.59 19.12
N GLU A 242 9.55 -3.84 19.17
CA GLU A 242 10.91 -4.23 18.81
C GLU A 242 10.90 -5.05 17.52
N PHE A 243 11.79 -4.69 16.59
CA PHE A 243 11.94 -5.41 15.33
C PHE A 243 12.96 -6.53 15.48
N GLY A 244 12.57 -7.72 15.00
CA GLY A 244 13.48 -8.86 14.84
C GLY A 244 14.43 -8.65 13.66
N GLN A 245 15.35 -9.60 13.46
CA GLN A 245 16.23 -9.58 12.29
C GLN A 245 15.46 -10.01 11.03
N PRO A 246 15.75 -9.41 9.86
CA PRO A 246 15.17 -9.87 8.60
C PRO A 246 15.85 -11.15 8.13
N ASP A 247 15.08 -11.99 7.43
CA ASP A 247 15.62 -13.15 6.73
C ASP A 247 16.01 -12.74 5.31
N LEU A 248 17.25 -13.03 4.90
CA LEU A 248 17.82 -12.56 3.64
C LEU A 248 18.15 -13.73 2.70
N PHE A 249 17.68 -13.62 1.47
CA PHE A 249 17.89 -14.62 0.42
C PHE A 249 18.38 -13.96 -0.86
N MET A 250 19.03 -14.77 -1.68
CA MET A 250 19.42 -14.41 -3.03
C MET A 250 18.79 -15.40 -4.00
N ARG A 251 18.10 -14.89 -5.01
CA ARG A 251 17.53 -15.66 -6.11
C ARG A 251 18.28 -15.30 -7.38
N CYS A 252 18.95 -16.27 -8.01
CA CYS A 252 19.62 -16.05 -9.29
C CYS A 252 19.03 -16.97 -10.36
N SER A 253 18.79 -16.44 -11.56
CA SER A 253 18.52 -17.22 -12.76
C SER A 253 19.80 -17.39 -13.58
N PHE A 254 20.01 -18.58 -14.13
CA PHE A 254 21.14 -18.88 -15.00
C PHE A 254 20.63 -19.26 -16.39
N GLU A 255 21.15 -18.60 -17.42
CA GLU A 255 20.88 -18.95 -18.80
C GLU A 255 21.87 -20.05 -19.25
N GLY A 256 21.42 -21.30 -19.34
CA GLY A 256 22.26 -22.44 -19.71
C GLY A 256 21.46 -23.72 -19.98
N LYS A 257 22.03 -24.64 -20.79
CA LYS A 257 21.45 -25.87 -21.41
C LYS A 257 20.88 -26.94 -20.44
N ALA A 258 20.51 -26.59 -19.22
CA ALA A 258 19.70 -27.47 -18.37
C ALA A 258 18.22 -27.29 -18.72
N ILE A 259 17.54 -28.42 -18.85
CA ILE A 259 16.09 -28.51 -19.09
C ILE A 259 15.37 -27.67 -18.02
N ASN A 260 14.68 -26.62 -18.46
CA ASN A 260 13.94 -25.63 -17.65
C ASN A 260 14.83 -24.81 -16.70
N GLY A 261 14.93 -23.49 -16.96
CA GLY A 261 15.72 -22.54 -16.17
C GLY A 261 15.67 -22.80 -14.67
N SER A 262 16.80 -23.26 -14.12
CA SER A 262 16.95 -23.54 -12.70
C SER A 262 17.23 -22.23 -11.96
N CYS A 263 16.34 -21.86 -11.04
CA CYS A 263 16.58 -20.75 -10.13
C CYS A 263 17.24 -21.27 -8.85
N LEU A 264 18.34 -20.65 -8.46
CA LEU A 264 19.01 -20.97 -7.20
C LEU A 264 18.55 -19.98 -6.12
N PHE A 265 17.97 -20.51 -5.05
CA PHE A 265 17.75 -19.79 -3.80
C PHE A 265 18.91 -20.07 -2.86
N MET A 266 19.68 -19.04 -2.53
CA MET A 266 20.78 -19.14 -1.58
C MET A 266 20.44 -18.30 -0.35
N PRO A 267 20.49 -18.85 0.87
CA PRO A 267 20.58 -17.99 2.04
C PRO A 267 21.82 -17.13 1.90
N ILE A 268 21.74 -15.88 2.35
CA ILE A 268 22.95 -15.08 2.48
C ILE A 268 23.62 -15.53 3.78
N ASN A 269 24.71 -16.29 3.66
CA ASN A 269 25.38 -16.87 4.81
C ASN A 269 25.93 -15.77 5.71
N ASP A 270 25.77 -15.97 7.01
CA ASP A 270 26.39 -15.13 8.02
C ASP A 270 27.91 -15.39 8.03
N GLY A 271 28.69 -14.50 7.42
CA GLY A 271 30.16 -14.59 7.43
C GLY A 271 30.79 -14.18 8.77
N VAL A 272 30.04 -13.50 9.63
CA VAL A 272 30.47 -12.91 10.91
C VAL A 272 29.22 -12.66 11.75
N ASN A 273 29.00 -13.38 12.88
CA ASN A 273 27.87 -13.17 13.83
C ASN A 273 27.34 -11.73 13.81
N TYR A 274 26.45 -11.40 12.88
CA TYR A 274 26.08 -10.00 12.69
C TYR A 274 24.83 -9.80 13.51
N THR A 275 24.93 -8.98 14.53
CA THR A 275 23.74 -8.50 15.21
C THR A 275 23.26 -7.29 14.43
N ALA A 276 22.24 -7.46 13.59
CA ALA A 276 21.52 -6.32 13.03
C ALA A 276 21.15 -5.37 14.19
N SER A 277 21.33 -4.07 13.99
CA SER A 277 21.08 -3.09 15.06
C SER A 277 19.66 -3.27 15.63
N ARG A 278 19.53 -3.34 16.95
CA ARG A 278 18.22 -3.47 17.62
C ARG A 278 17.41 -2.21 17.32
N VAL A 279 16.32 -2.37 16.57
CA VAL A 279 15.42 -1.27 16.25
C VAL A 279 14.22 -1.33 17.19
N VAL A 280 14.03 -0.26 17.96
CA VAL A 280 12.89 -0.10 18.89
C VAL A 280 12.08 1.10 18.46
N TRP A 281 10.77 0.91 18.31
CA TRP A 281 9.80 1.96 18.05
C TRP A 281 8.98 2.22 19.31
N GLU A 282 9.09 3.43 19.84
CA GLU A 282 8.20 3.93 20.89
C GLU A 282 6.96 4.56 20.24
N VAL A 283 5.85 3.81 20.26
CA VAL A 283 4.56 4.23 19.72
C VAL A 283 3.77 4.94 20.82
N PRO A 284 3.32 6.20 20.61
CA PRO A 284 2.54 6.89 21.63
C PRO A 284 1.18 6.20 21.83
N CYS A 285 0.83 5.89 23.08
CA CYS A 285 -0.42 5.21 23.46
C CYS A 285 -1.34 6.08 24.32
N GLY A 286 -1.05 7.38 24.42
CA GLY A 286 -1.77 8.31 25.30
C GLY A 286 -1.40 8.10 26.76
N ILE A 287 -1.83 9.04 27.61
CA ILE A 287 -1.63 8.97 29.06
C ILE A 287 -3.00 8.78 29.70
N GLU A 288 -3.14 7.72 30.49
CA GLU A 288 -4.40 7.36 31.14
C GLU A 288 -4.96 8.48 32.01
N GLU A 289 -4.10 9.22 32.71
CA GLU A 289 -4.49 10.34 33.60
C GLU A 289 -5.21 11.48 32.86
N HIS A 290 -4.90 11.69 31.59
CA HIS A 290 -5.54 12.72 30.76
C HIS A 290 -6.82 12.22 30.08
N ALA A 291 -7.08 10.91 30.05
CA ALA A 291 -8.16 10.32 29.26
C ALA A 291 -9.54 10.87 29.65
N GLY A 292 -9.81 11.03 30.96
CA GLY A 292 -11.07 11.56 31.46
C GLY A 292 -11.31 13.02 31.06
N ILE A 293 -10.29 13.87 31.22
CA ILE A 293 -10.37 15.30 30.88
C ILE A 293 -10.55 15.47 29.37
N VAL A 294 -9.72 14.78 28.57
CA VAL A 294 -9.81 14.82 27.11
C VAL A 294 -11.20 14.35 26.65
N SER A 295 -11.70 13.24 27.20
CA SER A 295 -13.03 12.74 26.88
C SER A 295 -14.14 13.75 27.19
N ALA A 296 -14.12 14.35 28.39
CA ALA A 296 -15.12 15.34 28.79
C ALA A 296 -15.11 16.59 27.89
N VAL A 297 -13.93 17.12 27.60
CA VAL A 297 -13.77 18.31 26.73
C VAL A 297 -14.21 18.00 25.29
N THR A 298 -13.79 16.86 24.73
CA THR A 298 -14.20 16.43 23.39
C THR A 298 -15.72 16.23 23.32
N PHE A 299 -16.32 15.62 24.33
CA PHE A 299 -17.77 15.40 24.39
C PHE A 299 -18.55 16.71 24.45
N LEU A 300 -18.17 17.63 25.34
CA LEU A 300 -18.80 18.95 25.45
C LEU A 300 -18.64 19.73 24.14
N SER A 301 -17.45 19.74 23.55
CA SER A 301 -17.19 20.39 22.27
C SER A 301 -18.05 19.79 21.15
N ALA A 302 -18.20 18.47 21.09
CA ALA A 302 -19.02 17.81 20.09
C ALA A 302 -20.50 18.17 20.24
N ILE A 303 -21.04 18.21 21.48
CA ILE A 303 -22.42 18.62 21.74
C ILE A 303 -22.65 20.07 21.32
N VAL A 304 -21.78 20.99 21.75
CA VAL A 304 -21.92 22.41 21.41
C VAL A 304 -21.87 22.60 19.89
N SER A 305 -20.91 21.97 19.21
CA SER A 305 -20.82 22.00 17.74
C SER A 305 -22.07 21.45 17.07
N ALA A 306 -22.59 20.31 17.53
CA ALA A 306 -23.81 19.72 16.98
C ALA A 306 -25.03 20.64 17.17
N LEU A 307 -25.19 21.23 18.36
CA LEU A 307 -26.27 22.18 18.63
C LEU A 307 -26.16 23.44 17.77
N LEU A 308 -24.96 23.97 17.57
CA LEU A 308 -24.73 25.11 16.69
C LEU A 308 -25.07 24.78 15.23
N ILE A 309 -24.69 23.60 14.73
CA ILE A 309 -25.03 23.15 13.38
C ILE A 309 -26.55 23.03 13.22
N VAL A 310 -27.25 22.43 14.19
CA VAL A 310 -28.71 22.29 14.15
C VAL A 310 -29.40 23.65 14.20
N SER A 311 -29.00 24.51 15.13
CA SER A 311 -29.57 25.85 15.29
C SER A 311 -29.40 26.68 14.02
N THR A 312 -28.17 26.77 13.49
CA THR A 312 -27.89 27.52 12.26
C THR A 312 -28.68 26.98 11.07
N SER A 313 -28.84 25.67 10.96
CA SER A 313 -29.65 25.04 9.90
C SER A 313 -31.14 25.42 9.98
N ILE A 314 -31.73 25.44 11.19
CA ILE A 314 -33.13 25.86 11.40
C ILE A 314 -33.31 27.34 11.06
N TYR A 315 -32.42 28.21 11.55
CA TYR A 315 -32.50 29.65 11.29
C TYR A 315 -32.34 30.00 9.81
N HIS A 316 -31.43 29.33 9.09
CA HIS A 316 -31.27 29.54 7.65
C HIS A 316 -32.43 28.97 6.82
N SER A 317 -33.03 27.85 7.22
CA SER A 317 -34.23 27.30 6.57
C SER A 317 -35.46 28.18 6.78
N GLY A 318 -35.65 28.74 7.98
CA GLY A 318 -36.74 29.66 8.29
C GLY A 318 -36.68 30.96 7.47
N ASN A 319 -35.48 31.49 7.22
CA ASN A 319 -35.30 32.71 6.43
C ASN A 319 -35.53 32.53 4.91
N MET A 320 -35.51 31.29 4.39
CA MET A 320 -35.84 31.01 2.99
C MET A 320 -37.35 30.83 2.73
N ASN A 321 -38.17 30.67 3.77
CA ASN A 321 -39.63 30.55 3.66
C ASN A 321 -40.37 31.90 3.78
N LEU A 322 -39.64 33.01 3.94
CA LEU A 322 -40.18 34.37 4.11
C LEU A 322 -39.86 35.31 2.92
N LYS A 323 -39.49 34.75 1.77
CA LYS A 323 -39.26 35.49 0.51
C LYS A 323 -40.20 35.05 -0.59
#